data_AF-A0A537YWW4-F1
#
_entry.id   AF-A0A537YWW4-F1
#
_cell.length_a   1.000
_cell.length_b   1.000
_cell.length_c   1.000
_cell.angle_alpha   90.00
_cell.angle_beta   90.00
_cell.angle_gamma   90.00
#
_symmetry.space_group_name_H-M   'P 1'
#
loop_
_entity.id
_entity.type
_entity.pdbx_description
1 polymer ?
#
loop_
_entity_poly.entity_id
_entity_poly.type
_entity_poly.pdbx_seq_one_letter_code
_entity_poly.pdbx_strand_id
1 'polypeptide(L)'
;MNDESLQRANAFLAAVVERVAVGEVMTDTPAEIGRALGLPDALSTARAVRALIARRRLEPANGSYRLLDARPVDAGEKESIGRRPRRARGAAKPRGGRAAGGSPGYSDLGRAVADKVVELGRENAQLRAEARQLREETRDARARMDEAERRARSSSERARELEGRAEMAESNLRSLLASARGSNVRSDTPVGDAEMAAILGVLKGEDAEQSGVATGGPSDEHDDSETGDELAQPSGTPAAG
;
A
#
# COMPACT_ATOMS: atom_id res chain seq x y z
N MET A 1 -13.06 34.44 -2.49
CA MET A 1 -14.26 33.64 -2.15
C MET A 1 -15.44 34.45 -2.65
N ASN A 2 -16.38 33.85 -3.37
CA ASN A 2 -17.57 34.55 -3.88
C ASN A 2 -18.62 34.65 -2.76
N ASP A 3 -19.51 35.64 -2.81
CA ASP A 3 -20.50 35.90 -1.75
C ASP A 3 -21.44 34.72 -1.51
N GLU A 4 -21.86 34.05 -2.58
CA GLU A 4 -22.70 32.84 -2.51
C GLU A 4 -21.99 31.67 -1.79
N SER A 5 -20.66 31.58 -1.93
CA SER A 5 -19.88 30.56 -1.20
C SER A 5 -19.75 30.90 0.28
N LEU A 6 -19.70 32.19 0.62
CA LEU A 6 -19.63 32.66 2.00
C LEU A 6 -20.94 32.42 2.73
N GLN A 7 -22.07 32.72 2.08
CA GLN A 7 -23.39 32.40 2.59
C GLN A 7 -23.53 30.89 2.88
N ARG A 8 -23.09 30.04 1.94
CA ARG A 8 -23.07 28.58 2.12
C ARG A 8 -22.19 28.13 3.28
N ALA A 9 -21.01 28.72 3.45
CA ALA A 9 -20.10 28.39 4.56
C ALA A 9 -20.69 28.79 5.92
N ASN A 10 -21.35 29.94 5.99
CA ASN A 10 -22.02 30.40 7.21
C ASN A 10 -23.27 29.58 7.53
N ALA A 11 -24.06 29.20 6.52
CA ALA A 11 -25.17 28.28 6.69
C ALA A 11 -24.71 26.90 7.19
N PHE A 12 -23.58 26.40 6.65
CA PHE A 12 -22.96 25.17 7.12
C PHE A 12 -22.49 25.30 8.58
N LEU A 13 -21.80 26.39 8.93
CA LEU A 13 -21.36 26.64 10.30
C LEU A 13 -22.54 26.68 11.28
N ALA A 14 -23.62 27.38 10.94
CA ALA A 14 -24.82 27.47 11.78
C ALA A 14 -25.41 26.09 12.08
N ALA A 15 -25.55 25.22 11.07
CA ALA A 15 -26.04 23.86 11.26
C ALA A 15 -25.09 22.99 12.10
N VAL A 16 -23.78 23.25 12.05
CA VAL A 16 -22.81 22.55 12.91
C VAL A 16 -22.96 23.02 14.36
N VAL A 17 -23.13 24.33 14.59
CA VAL A 17 -23.34 24.91 15.94
C VAL A 17 -24.62 24.40 16.59
N GLU A 18 -25.67 24.13 15.83
CA GLU A 18 -26.91 23.55 16.35
C GLU A 18 -26.75 22.10 16.85
N ARG A 19 -25.73 21.39 16.36
CA ARG A 19 -25.55 19.95 16.63
C ARG A 19 -24.37 19.63 17.54
N VAL A 20 -23.36 20.50 17.57
CA VAL A 20 -22.05 20.21 18.19
C VAL A 20 -21.61 21.41 19.01
N ALA A 21 -21.22 21.16 20.27
CA ALA A 21 -20.68 22.21 21.12
C ALA A 21 -19.24 22.58 20.71
N VAL A 22 -18.82 23.80 21.04
CA VAL A 22 -17.44 24.24 20.78
C VAL A 22 -16.47 23.36 21.56
N GLY A 23 -15.52 22.73 20.88
CA GLY A 23 -14.55 21.77 21.40
C GLY A 23 -14.90 20.31 21.13
N GLU A 24 -16.12 20.01 20.70
CA GLU A 24 -16.58 18.65 20.43
C GLU A 24 -16.30 18.21 18.98
N VAL A 25 -16.09 16.90 18.83
CA VAL A 25 -15.90 16.27 17.53
C VAL A 25 -17.28 15.98 16.92
N MET A 26 -17.46 16.33 15.67
CA MET A 26 -18.67 16.07 14.91
C MET A 26 -18.88 14.57 14.75
N THR A 27 -20.08 14.09 15.07
CA THR A 27 -20.49 12.69 14.85
C THR A 27 -20.95 12.46 13.42
N ASP A 28 -21.65 13.45 12.86
CA ASP A 28 -22.18 13.41 11.50
C ASP A 28 -21.10 13.70 10.47
N THR A 29 -21.17 13.03 9.31
CA THR A 29 -20.25 13.34 8.22
C THR A 29 -20.60 14.70 7.61
N PRO A 30 -19.62 15.47 7.13
CA PRO A 30 -19.90 16.76 6.48
C PRO A 30 -20.87 16.64 5.30
N ALA A 31 -20.85 15.51 4.58
CA ALA A 31 -21.75 15.24 3.47
C ALA A 31 -23.22 15.08 3.91
N GLU A 32 -23.48 14.54 5.09
CA GLU A 32 -24.83 14.44 5.67
C GLU A 32 -25.37 15.80 6.10
N ILE A 33 -24.52 16.60 6.74
CA ILE A 33 -24.87 17.98 7.13
C ILE A 33 -25.14 18.83 5.88
N GLY A 34 -24.31 18.67 4.84
CA GLY A 34 -24.50 19.35 3.57
C GLY A 34 -25.81 18.97 2.87
N ARG A 35 -26.20 17.69 2.91
CA ARG A 35 -27.49 17.22 2.37
C ARG A 35 -28.67 17.75 3.17
N ALA A 36 -28.60 17.75 4.50
CA ALA A 36 -29.65 18.29 5.37
C ALA A 36 -29.91 19.79 5.14
N LEU A 37 -28.87 20.53 4.74
CA LEU A 37 -28.95 21.97 4.41
C LEU A 37 -29.40 22.26 2.96
N GLY A 38 -29.62 21.24 2.13
CA GLY A 38 -29.97 21.42 0.72
C GLY A 38 -28.86 22.03 -0.13
N LEU A 39 -27.58 21.82 0.24
CA LEU A 39 -26.45 22.26 -0.60
C LEU A 39 -26.48 21.50 -1.94
N PRO A 40 -26.33 22.20 -3.07
CA PRO A 40 -26.60 21.64 -4.40
C PRO A 40 -25.60 20.57 -4.87
N ASP A 41 -24.41 20.47 -4.25
CA ASP A 41 -23.35 19.54 -4.66
C ASP A 41 -22.39 19.23 -3.50
N ALA A 42 -21.85 18.01 -3.45
CA ALA A 42 -20.84 17.57 -2.48
C ALA A 42 -19.57 18.43 -2.53
N LEU A 43 -19.23 18.96 -3.71
CA LEU A 43 -18.09 19.86 -3.89
C LEU A 43 -18.32 21.22 -3.20
N SER A 44 -19.57 21.69 -3.14
CA SER A 44 -19.93 22.92 -2.41
C SER A 44 -19.74 22.75 -0.91
N THR A 45 -20.16 21.61 -0.37
CA THR A 45 -19.93 21.23 1.04
C THR A 45 -18.43 21.15 1.35
N ALA A 46 -17.63 20.52 0.49
CA ALA A 46 -16.18 20.45 0.66
C ALA A 46 -15.50 21.82 0.64
N ARG A 47 -15.97 22.74 -0.23
CA ARG A 47 -15.48 24.14 -0.26
C ARG A 47 -15.84 24.90 1.02
N ALA A 48 -17.06 24.73 1.54
CA ALA A 48 -17.48 25.33 2.81
C ALA A 48 -16.61 24.83 3.97
N VAL A 49 -16.46 23.51 4.12
CA VAL A 49 -15.62 22.89 5.15
C VAL A 49 -14.17 23.38 5.05
N ARG A 50 -13.59 23.41 3.85
CA ARG A 50 -12.23 23.91 3.64
C ARG A 50 -12.08 25.39 4.01
N ALA A 51 -13.08 26.23 3.72
CA ALA A 51 -13.08 27.63 4.11
C ALA A 51 -13.14 27.81 5.64
N LEU A 52 -13.94 26.99 6.33
CA LEU A 52 -14.04 26.99 7.78
C LEU A 52 -12.75 26.51 8.47
N ILE A 53 -12.11 25.48 7.92
CA ILE A 53 -10.79 25.02 8.39
C ILE A 53 -9.75 26.10 8.20
N ALA A 54 -9.69 26.71 7.02
CA ALA A 54 -8.74 27.78 6.74
C ALA A 54 -8.87 28.97 7.71
N ARG A 55 -10.04 29.17 8.32
CA ARG A 55 -10.33 30.26 9.27
C ARG A 55 -10.41 29.80 10.73
N ARG A 56 -9.92 28.59 11.04
CA ARG A 56 -9.90 28.01 12.41
C ARG A 56 -11.27 27.94 13.07
N ARG A 57 -12.34 27.77 12.29
CA ARG A 57 -13.69 27.47 12.81
C ARG A 57 -13.88 25.97 12.99
N LEU A 58 -13.27 25.17 12.12
CA LEU A 58 -13.24 23.72 12.20
C LEU A 58 -11.79 23.22 12.20
N GLU A 59 -11.53 22.10 12.89
CA GLU A 59 -10.23 21.43 12.90
C GLU A 59 -10.39 19.95 12.53
N PRO A 60 -9.55 19.38 11.65
CA PRO A 60 -9.58 17.94 11.40
C PRO A 60 -9.08 17.17 12.64
N ALA A 61 -9.91 16.32 13.22
CA ALA A 61 -9.60 15.52 14.40
C ALA A 61 -10.08 14.07 14.21
N ASN A 62 -9.16 13.10 14.30
CA ASN A 62 -9.44 11.65 14.34
C ASN A 62 -10.43 11.15 13.27
N GLY A 63 -10.25 11.58 12.02
CA GLY A 63 -11.12 11.16 10.90
C GLY A 63 -12.45 11.92 10.78
N SER A 64 -12.71 12.88 11.67
CA SER A 64 -13.85 13.80 11.63
C SER A 64 -13.36 15.26 11.78
N TYR A 65 -14.27 16.20 12.03
CA TYR A 65 -14.00 17.61 12.26
C TYR A 65 -14.45 18.01 13.67
N ARG A 66 -13.67 18.85 14.34
CA ARG A 66 -13.99 19.43 15.64
C ARG A 66 -14.40 20.89 15.46
N LEU A 67 -15.48 21.31 16.11
CA LEU A 67 -15.89 22.70 16.13
C LEU A 67 -14.98 23.49 17.07
N LEU A 68 -14.28 24.51 16.57
CA LEU A 68 -13.39 25.36 17.38
C LEU A 68 -14.01 26.71 17.72
N ASP A 69 -14.81 27.27 16.82
CA ASP A 69 -15.38 28.58 17.01
C ASP A 69 -16.70 28.69 16.24
N ALA A 70 -17.73 29.17 16.94
CA ALA A 70 -19.09 29.33 16.45
C ALA A 70 -19.32 30.68 15.73
N ARG A 71 -18.30 31.55 15.66
CA ARG A 71 -18.43 32.86 15.02
C ARG A 71 -18.60 32.74 13.50
N PRO A 72 -19.60 33.44 12.92
CA PRO A 72 -19.78 33.49 11.48
C PRO A 72 -18.56 34.09 10.78
N VAL A 73 -18.40 33.75 9.51
CA VAL A 73 -17.26 34.13 8.70
C VAL A 73 -17.58 35.41 7.92
N ASP A 74 -16.73 36.43 8.08
CA ASP A 74 -16.90 37.72 7.41
C ASP A 74 -16.32 37.76 5.99
N ALA A 75 -16.92 38.61 5.15
CA ALA A 75 -16.44 38.90 3.82
C ALA A 75 -15.07 39.60 3.91
N GLY A 76 -14.01 38.91 3.50
CA GLY A 76 -12.63 39.41 3.55
C GLY A 76 -11.81 38.99 4.77
N GLU A 77 -12.36 38.20 5.69
CA GLU A 77 -11.55 37.64 6.79
C GLU A 77 -10.41 36.78 6.22
N LYS A 78 -9.18 37.08 6.68
CA LYS A 78 -7.96 36.43 6.18
C LYS A 78 -7.92 34.97 6.63
N GLU A 79 -7.51 34.08 5.74
CA GLU A 79 -7.27 32.67 6.07
C GLU A 79 -6.24 32.58 7.22
N SER A 80 -6.69 32.18 8.40
CA SER A 80 -5.91 32.04 9.64
C SER A 80 -4.90 30.90 9.61
N ILE A 81 -5.21 29.83 8.85
CA ILE A 81 -4.22 28.88 8.39
C ILE A 81 -3.60 29.57 7.19
N GLY A 82 -2.47 30.23 7.43
CA GLY A 82 -1.63 30.69 6.34
C GLY A 82 -1.42 29.48 5.43
N ARG A 83 -2.02 29.50 4.24
CA ARG A 83 -1.60 28.61 3.16
C ARG A 83 -0.10 28.67 3.21
N ARG A 84 0.58 27.54 3.45
CA ARG A 84 2.04 27.49 3.37
C ARG A 84 2.36 28.20 2.07
N PRO A 85 2.98 29.39 2.10
CA PRO A 85 3.10 30.18 0.91
C PRO A 85 3.86 29.27 -0.06
N ARG A 86 3.31 29.03 -1.25
CA ARG A 86 4.17 28.70 -2.39
C ARG A 86 5.19 29.82 -2.38
N ARG A 87 6.41 29.48 -1.94
CA ARG A 87 7.39 30.42 -1.39
C ARG A 87 7.33 31.73 -2.16
N ALA A 88 6.74 32.76 -1.54
CA ALA A 88 6.90 34.12 -2.03
C ALA A 88 8.36 34.47 -1.76
N ARG A 89 9.24 34.22 -2.74
CA ARG A 89 10.56 34.85 -2.77
C ARG A 89 10.32 36.34 -2.99
N GLY A 90 10.71 37.15 -2.02
CA GLY A 90 10.74 38.59 -2.21
C GLY A 90 10.56 39.42 -0.94
N ALA A 91 11.41 39.22 0.06
CA ALA A 91 11.68 40.26 1.06
C ALA A 91 13.03 40.00 1.75
N ALA A 92 14.09 39.81 0.96
CA ALA A 92 15.43 40.01 1.48
C ALA A 92 15.68 41.52 1.52
N LYS A 93 15.63 42.08 2.73
CA LYS A 93 16.08 43.46 3.03
C LYS A 93 17.55 43.60 2.61
N PRO A 94 17.94 44.49 1.67
CA PRO A 94 19.34 44.69 1.39
C PRO A 94 19.94 45.52 2.53
N ARG A 95 20.85 44.91 3.28
CA ARG A 95 21.78 45.64 4.14
C ARG A 95 22.87 46.24 3.25
N GLY A 96 22.81 47.57 3.06
CA GLY A 96 23.96 48.46 3.06
C GLY A 96 24.87 48.53 1.82
N GLY A 97 24.89 49.71 1.20
CA GLY A 97 25.93 50.22 0.29
C GLY A 97 25.48 50.21 -1.18
N ARG A 98 25.28 51.32 -1.90
CA ARG A 98 25.77 52.70 -1.81
C ARG A 98 24.75 53.58 -2.55
N ALA A 99 24.59 54.83 -2.14
CA ALA A 99 23.68 55.79 -2.76
C ALA A 99 23.96 55.99 -4.26
N ALA A 100 22.92 55.86 -5.08
CA ALA A 100 22.64 56.72 -6.23
C ALA A 100 21.18 56.47 -6.65
N GLY A 101 20.33 57.48 -6.48
CA GLY A 101 18.96 57.45 -6.99
C GLY A 101 18.98 57.42 -8.51
N GLY A 102 18.69 56.27 -9.09
CA GLY A 102 18.43 56.07 -10.50
C GLY A 102 17.53 54.86 -10.66
N SER A 103 16.42 55.02 -11.40
CA SER A 103 15.50 53.91 -11.70
C SER A 103 16.28 52.70 -12.22
N PRO A 104 15.92 51.46 -11.82
CA PRO A 104 16.66 50.26 -12.20
C PRO A 104 16.87 50.22 -13.72
N GLY A 105 18.14 50.12 -14.11
CA GLY A 105 18.51 50.13 -15.52
C GLY A 105 18.18 48.80 -16.18
N TYR A 106 18.15 48.78 -17.52
CA TYR A 106 17.94 47.55 -18.30
C TYR A 106 18.96 46.44 -17.97
N SER A 107 20.19 46.81 -17.55
CA SER A 107 21.21 45.86 -17.12
C SER A 107 20.85 45.12 -15.82
N ASP A 108 20.19 45.79 -14.88
CA ASP A 108 19.74 45.17 -13.63
C ASP A 108 18.60 44.18 -13.87
N LEU A 109 17.71 44.52 -14.82
CA LEU A 109 16.66 43.60 -15.29
C LEU A 109 17.28 42.34 -15.91
N GLY A 110 18.30 42.50 -16.76
CA GLY A 110 19.00 41.36 -17.38
C GLY A 110 19.65 40.42 -16.36
N ARG A 111 20.27 40.97 -15.30
CA ARG A 111 20.82 40.19 -14.20
C ARG A 111 19.74 39.47 -13.39
N ALA A 112 18.65 40.18 -13.06
CA ALA A 112 17.53 39.59 -12.33
C ALA A 112 16.86 38.44 -13.12
N VAL A 113 16.75 38.57 -14.45
CA VAL A 113 16.23 37.50 -15.32
C VAL A 113 17.19 36.32 -15.34
N ALA A 114 18.51 36.55 -15.48
CA ALA A 114 19.51 35.48 -15.46
C ALA A 114 19.49 34.70 -14.14
N ASP A 115 19.43 35.41 -13.00
CA ASP A 115 19.32 34.80 -11.67
C ASP A 115 18.05 33.94 -11.56
N LYS A 116 16.93 34.43 -12.09
CA LYS A 116 15.67 33.69 -12.07
C LYS A 116 15.72 32.45 -12.96
N VAL A 117 16.38 32.50 -14.11
CA VAL A 117 16.58 31.32 -14.97
C VAL A 117 17.45 30.27 -14.29
N VAL A 118 18.53 30.68 -13.62
CA VAL A 118 19.39 29.77 -12.84
C VAL A 118 18.59 29.15 -11.69
N GLU A 119 17.78 29.94 -11.01
CA GLU A 119 16.90 29.48 -9.94
C GLU A 119 15.89 28.44 -10.44
N LEU A 120 15.17 28.74 -11.53
CA LEU A 120 14.21 27.81 -12.14
C LEU A 120 14.91 26.56 -12.67
N GLY A 121 16.15 26.68 -13.17
CA GLY A 121 16.97 25.54 -13.57
C GLY A 121 17.27 24.59 -12.41
N ARG A 122 17.62 25.14 -11.24
CA ARG A 122 17.82 24.37 -10.01
C ARG A 122 16.53 23.71 -9.53
N GLU A 123 15.43 24.46 -9.51
CA GLU A 123 14.12 23.95 -9.09
C GLU A 123 13.63 22.84 -10.04
N ASN A 124 13.84 22.97 -11.35
CA ASN A 124 13.49 21.94 -12.33
C ASN A 124 14.38 20.70 -12.21
N ALA A 125 15.67 20.87 -11.92
CA ALA A 125 16.56 19.75 -11.63
C ALA A 125 16.14 19.00 -10.36
N GLN A 126 15.77 19.73 -9.29
CA GLN A 126 15.25 19.15 -8.05
C GLN A 126 13.96 18.37 -8.27
N LEU A 127 12.97 18.97 -8.95
CA LEU A 127 11.71 18.30 -9.26
C LEU A 127 11.90 17.03 -10.10
N ARG A 128 12.87 17.03 -11.02
CA ARG A 128 13.22 15.83 -11.80
C ARG A 128 13.87 14.76 -10.93
N ALA A 129 14.71 15.13 -9.96
CA ALA A 129 15.30 14.19 -9.02
C ALA A 129 14.23 13.59 -8.09
N GLU A 130 13.36 14.42 -7.52
CA GLU A 130 12.23 13.97 -6.70
C GLU A 130 11.28 13.04 -7.48
N ALA A 131 11.00 13.35 -8.75
CA ALA A 131 10.18 12.48 -9.60
C ALA A 131 10.84 11.12 -9.88
N ARG A 132 12.17 11.03 -9.94
CA ARG A 132 12.89 9.75 -10.07
C ARG A 132 12.81 8.97 -8.77
N GLN A 133 13.08 9.62 -7.64
CA GLN A 133 13.00 9.02 -6.32
C GLN A 133 11.59 8.48 -6.04
N LEU A 134 10.53 9.25 -6.28
CA LEU A 134 9.16 8.79 -6.10
C LEU A 134 8.82 7.58 -6.99
N ARG A 135 9.36 7.52 -8.22
CA ARG A 135 9.17 6.36 -9.09
C ARG A 135 9.90 5.13 -8.55
N GLU A 136 11.08 5.28 -7.99
CA GLU A 136 11.82 4.20 -7.32
C GLU A 136 11.07 3.73 -6.07
N GLU A 137 10.62 4.64 -5.21
CA GLU A 137 9.84 4.32 -4.01
C GLU A 137 8.53 3.59 -4.35
N THR A 138 7.82 3.99 -5.42
CA THR A 138 6.61 3.27 -5.86
C THR A 138 6.91 1.88 -6.42
N ARG A 139 8.06 1.68 -7.07
CA ARG A 139 8.49 0.35 -7.53
C ARG A 139 8.84 -0.55 -6.34
N ASP A 140 9.57 -0.02 -5.37
CA ASP A 140 9.93 -0.75 -4.15
C ASP A 140 8.68 -1.10 -3.32
N ALA A 141 7.73 -0.16 -3.21
CA ALA A 141 6.47 -0.41 -2.54
C ALA A 141 5.68 -1.54 -3.21
N ARG A 142 5.62 -1.57 -4.54
CA ARG A 142 4.99 -2.67 -5.29
C ARG A 142 5.70 -3.99 -5.05
N ALA A 143 7.03 -4.02 -5.11
CA ALA A 143 7.80 -5.23 -4.85
C ALA A 143 7.55 -5.79 -3.43
N ARG A 144 7.45 -4.92 -2.42
CA ARG A 144 7.10 -5.30 -1.04
C ARG A 144 5.69 -5.85 -0.93
N MET A 145 4.73 -5.26 -1.65
CA MET A 145 3.34 -5.76 -1.70
C MET A 145 3.28 -7.15 -2.35
N ASP A 146 3.93 -7.35 -3.49
CA ASP A 146 3.95 -8.64 -4.18
C ASP A 146 4.60 -9.72 -3.30
N GLU A 147 5.66 -9.38 -2.58
CA GLU A 147 6.31 -10.32 -1.66
C GLU A 147 5.43 -10.64 -0.44
N ALA A 148 4.75 -9.65 0.13
CA ALA A 148 3.78 -9.87 1.19
C ALA A 148 2.62 -10.74 0.73
N GLU A 149 2.13 -10.54 -0.50
CA GLU A 149 1.07 -11.36 -1.09
C GLU A 149 1.53 -12.80 -1.31
N ARG A 150 2.75 -13.02 -1.82
CA ARG A 150 3.32 -14.37 -1.94
C ARG A 150 3.41 -15.08 -0.59
N ARG A 151 3.83 -14.38 0.47
CA ARG A 151 3.86 -14.92 1.84
C ARG A 151 2.45 -15.24 2.33
N ALA A 152 1.48 -14.36 2.10
CA ALA A 152 0.08 -14.59 2.47
C ALA A 152 -0.49 -15.83 1.76
N ARG A 153 -0.29 -15.97 0.44
CA ARG A 153 -0.72 -17.13 -0.34
C ARG A 153 -0.11 -18.43 0.19
N SER A 154 1.21 -18.48 0.35
CA SER A 154 1.87 -19.67 0.89
C SER A 154 1.43 -20.01 2.32
N SER A 155 1.15 -19.01 3.17
CA SER A 155 0.59 -19.25 4.50
C SER A 155 -0.84 -19.79 4.46
N SER A 156 -1.66 -19.32 3.51
CA SER A 156 -3.04 -19.78 3.33
C SER A 156 -3.11 -21.22 2.78
N GLU A 157 -2.17 -21.59 1.89
CA GLU A 157 -2.05 -22.95 1.38
C GLU A 157 -1.66 -23.92 2.49
N ARG A 158 -0.67 -23.56 3.31
CA ARG A 158 -0.28 -24.35 4.49
C ARG A 158 -1.42 -24.48 5.50
N ALA A 159 -2.21 -23.42 5.71
CA ALA A 159 -3.36 -23.48 6.61
C ALA A 159 -4.39 -24.51 6.11
N ARG A 160 -4.72 -24.50 4.81
CA ARG A 160 -5.64 -25.47 4.20
C ARG A 160 -5.09 -26.90 4.24
N GLU A 161 -3.80 -27.08 4.01
CA GLU A 161 -3.15 -28.39 4.11
C GLU A 161 -3.21 -28.95 5.54
N LEU A 162 -2.94 -28.11 6.55
CA LEU A 162 -3.04 -28.49 7.95
C LEU A 162 -4.48 -28.77 8.38
N GLU A 163 -5.45 -27.99 7.89
CA GLU A 163 -6.88 -28.22 8.11
C GLU A 163 -7.31 -29.58 7.52
N GLY A 164 -6.96 -29.88 6.27
CA GLY A 164 -7.26 -31.18 5.65
C GLY A 164 -6.58 -32.35 6.38
N ARG A 165 -5.36 -32.17 6.88
CA ARG A 165 -4.69 -33.19 7.73
C ARG A 165 -5.42 -33.38 9.05
N ALA A 166 -5.90 -32.31 9.68
CA ALA A 166 -6.66 -32.39 10.91
C ALA A 166 -8.02 -33.10 10.69
N GLU A 167 -8.72 -32.81 9.60
CA GLU A 167 -9.96 -33.50 9.22
C GLU A 167 -9.74 -34.99 8.97
N MET A 168 -8.66 -35.36 8.25
CA MET A 168 -8.30 -36.78 8.05
C MET A 168 -7.96 -37.46 9.37
N ALA A 169 -7.17 -36.82 10.23
CA ALA A 169 -6.82 -37.35 11.54
C ALA A 169 -8.09 -37.55 12.40
N GLU A 170 -9.02 -36.60 12.38
CA GLU A 170 -10.29 -36.72 13.09
C GLU A 170 -11.16 -37.85 12.53
N SER A 171 -11.29 -37.97 11.21
CA SER A 171 -12.02 -39.06 10.56
C SER A 171 -11.42 -40.43 10.91
N ASN A 172 -10.10 -40.54 10.88
CA ASN A 172 -9.38 -41.76 11.25
C ASN A 172 -9.64 -42.12 12.72
N LEU A 173 -9.54 -41.16 13.65
CA LEU A 173 -9.82 -41.37 15.07
C LEU A 173 -11.28 -41.75 15.32
N ARG A 174 -12.24 -41.11 14.65
CA ARG A 174 -13.67 -41.46 14.74
C ARG A 174 -13.92 -42.90 14.25
N SER A 175 -13.25 -43.30 13.18
CA SER A 175 -13.34 -44.66 12.64
C SER A 175 -12.74 -45.70 13.59
N LEU A 176 -11.57 -45.40 14.18
CA LEU A 176 -10.93 -46.25 15.19
C LEU A 176 -11.78 -46.36 16.47
N LEU A 177 -12.43 -45.27 16.91
CA LEU A 177 -13.33 -45.31 18.06
C LEU A 177 -14.61 -46.08 17.76
N ALA A 178 -15.15 -45.97 16.55
CA ALA A 178 -16.31 -46.74 16.12
C ALA A 178 -15.97 -48.25 16.05
N SER A 179 -14.80 -48.61 15.51
CA SER A 179 -14.34 -49.99 15.49
C SER A 179 -14.04 -50.52 16.89
N ALA A 180 -13.38 -49.74 17.76
CA ALA A 180 -13.13 -50.11 19.15
C ALA A 180 -14.42 -50.24 19.98
N ARG A 181 -15.48 -49.50 19.65
CA ARG A 181 -16.79 -49.61 20.31
C ARG A 181 -17.62 -50.80 19.79
N GLY A 182 -17.47 -51.18 18.52
CA GLY A 182 -18.12 -52.37 17.93
C GLY A 182 -17.37 -53.67 18.24
N SER A 183 -16.06 -53.56 18.47
CA SER A 183 -15.18 -54.60 18.95
C SER A 183 -15.28 -54.68 20.46
N ASN A 184 -16.17 -55.52 20.97
CA ASN A 184 -16.18 -55.92 22.39
C ASN A 184 -14.97 -56.86 22.68
N VAL A 185 -13.78 -56.53 22.18
CA VAL A 185 -12.55 -57.25 22.43
C VAL A 185 -12.07 -56.83 23.81
N ARG A 186 -12.19 -57.76 24.76
CA ARG A 186 -11.61 -57.63 26.09
C ARG A 186 -10.11 -57.36 25.91
N SER A 187 -9.57 -56.44 26.71
CA SER A 187 -8.14 -56.09 26.73
C SER A 187 -7.19 -57.28 26.96
N ASP A 188 -7.73 -58.42 27.41
CA ASP A 188 -7.00 -59.66 27.69
C ASP A 188 -7.00 -60.66 26.52
N THR A 189 -7.46 -60.26 25.34
CA THR A 189 -7.42 -61.15 24.16
C THR A 189 -6.01 -61.09 23.56
N PRO A 190 -5.24 -62.19 23.53
CA PRO A 190 -3.87 -62.17 23.06
C PRO A 190 -3.82 -61.78 21.58
N VAL A 191 -3.04 -60.75 21.26
CA VAL A 191 -2.78 -60.28 19.89
C VAL A 191 -2.01 -61.37 19.14
N GLY A 192 -2.49 -61.77 17.96
CA GLY A 192 -1.82 -62.81 17.17
C GLY A 192 -0.49 -62.35 16.59
N ASP A 193 0.43 -63.28 16.30
CA ASP A 193 1.79 -62.97 15.82
C ASP A 193 1.81 -62.08 14.56
N ALA A 194 0.83 -62.23 13.68
CA ALA A 194 0.69 -61.42 12.45
C ALA A 194 0.25 -59.97 12.75
N GLU A 195 -0.65 -59.79 13.72
CA GLU A 195 -1.13 -58.48 14.15
C GLU A 195 -0.04 -57.74 14.95
N MET A 196 0.73 -58.49 15.75
CA MET A 196 1.88 -57.97 16.49
C MET A 196 2.98 -57.45 15.53
N ALA A 197 3.26 -58.19 14.44
CA ALA A 197 4.23 -57.76 13.43
C ALA A 197 3.77 -56.46 12.71
N ALA A 198 2.48 -56.35 12.39
CA ALA A 198 1.92 -55.15 11.76
C ALA A 198 1.97 -53.91 12.67
N ILE A 199 1.63 -54.07 13.96
CA ILE A 199 1.69 -52.98 14.95
C ILE A 199 3.14 -52.48 15.12
N LEU A 200 4.11 -53.41 15.15
CA LEU A 200 5.53 -53.07 15.23
C LEU A 200 6.04 -52.38 13.96
N GLY A 201 5.55 -52.76 12.77
CA GLY A 201 5.89 -52.09 11.51
C GLY A 201 5.43 -50.62 11.45
N VAL A 202 4.21 -50.35 11.94
CA VAL A 202 3.66 -48.97 12.04
C VAL A 202 4.43 -48.13 13.06
N LEU A 203 4.81 -48.71 14.21
CA LEU A 203 5.60 -48.02 15.22
C LEU A 203 7.04 -47.75 14.75
N LYS A 204 7.59 -48.62 13.88
CA LYS A 204 8.92 -48.51 13.29
C LYS A 204 8.95 -47.59 12.05
N GLY A 205 7.79 -47.26 11.47
CA GLY A 205 7.64 -46.24 10.43
C GLY A 205 8.02 -46.68 9.01
N GLU A 206 7.91 -47.97 8.67
CA GLU A 206 8.46 -48.51 7.41
C GLU A 206 7.48 -48.67 6.23
N ASP A 207 6.18 -48.36 6.34
CA ASP A 207 5.20 -48.64 5.28
C ASP A 207 4.74 -47.45 4.41
N ALA A 208 5.50 -46.34 4.36
CA ALA A 208 5.14 -45.19 3.51
C ALA A 208 5.89 -45.09 2.16
N GLU A 209 6.88 -45.94 1.87
CA GLU A 209 7.81 -45.73 0.73
C GLU A 209 7.88 -46.86 -0.31
N GLN A 210 7.05 -47.92 -0.22
CA GLN A 210 7.09 -49.04 -1.18
C GLN A 210 5.74 -49.33 -1.85
N SER A 211 5.19 -48.34 -2.56
CA SER A 211 4.28 -48.60 -3.68
C SER A 211 4.38 -47.47 -4.70
N GLY A 212 5.46 -47.52 -5.49
CA GLY A 212 5.80 -46.51 -6.49
C GLY A 212 6.76 -47.04 -7.55
N VAL A 213 6.30 -48.05 -8.30
CA VAL A 213 6.74 -48.42 -9.67
C VAL A 213 8.23 -48.78 -9.84
N ALA A 214 8.48 -50.09 -9.84
CA ALA A 214 9.65 -50.68 -10.48
C ALA A 214 9.36 -50.95 -11.97
N THR A 215 10.17 -50.39 -12.87
CA THR A 215 10.41 -50.94 -14.21
C THR A 215 11.92 -51.00 -14.45
N GLY A 216 12.45 -52.23 -14.35
CA GLY A 216 13.51 -52.86 -15.16
C GLY A 216 14.83 -52.11 -15.44
N GLY A 217 15.93 -52.62 -14.88
CA GLY A 217 17.34 -52.28 -15.22
C GLY A 217 17.83 -52.92 -16.53
N PRO A 218 19.14 -53.21 -16.74
CA PRO A 218 20.29 -53.11 -15.82
C PRO A 218 21.52 -52.36 -16.41
N SER A 219 22.54 -52.24 -15.56
CA SER A 219 23.92 -51.77 -15.75
C SER A 219 24.74 -52.52 -16.80
N ASP A 220 25.68 -51.84 -17.47
CA ASP A 220 27.05 -52.36 -17.68
C ASP A 220 28.06 -51.27 -18.05
N GLU A 221 29.31 -51.51 -17.68
CA GLU A 221 30.46 -50.61 -17.65
C GLU A 221 31.15 -50.36 -19.01
N HIS A 222 31.86 -49.23 -19.07
CA HIS A 222 33.08 -48.87 -19.85
C HIS A 222 33.35 -49.47 -21.25
N ASP A 223 33.57 -48.57 -22.22
CA ASP A 223 34.68 -48.73 -23.20
C ASP A 223 35.19 -47.36 -23.67
N ASP A 224 36.50 -47.14 -23.55
CA ASP A 224 37.26 -46.03 -24.11
C ASP A 224 37.83 -46.49 -25.48
N SER A 225 37.54 -45.78 -26.57
CA SER A 225 38.48 -45.73 -27.70
C SER A 225 38.23 -44.56 -28.65
N GLU A 226 39.35 -43.93 -28.99
CA GLU A 226 39.57 -42.89 -29.99
C GLU A 226 39.06 -43.26 -31.41
N THR A 227 38.98 -42.19 -32.23
CA THR A 227 39.14 -42.10 -33.70
C THR A 227 37.89 -41.88 -34.54
N GLY A 228 37.88 -40.77 -35.28
CA GLY A 228 36.89 -40.47 -36.31
C GLY A 228 36.74 -38.99 -36.65
N ASP A 229 37.80 -38.40 -37.20
CA ASP A 229 37.80 -37.17 -37.99
C ASP A 229 36.77 -37.24 -39.14
N GLU A 230 35.76 -36.36 -39.21
CA GLU A 230 35.19 -35.90 -40.48
C GLU A 230 34.23 -34.67 -40.35
N LEU A 231 34.74 -33.51 -40.75
CA LEU A 231 34.12 -32.51 -41.63
C LEU A 231 32.62 -32.17 -41.50
N ALA A 232 32.33 -30.95 -41.00
CA ALA A 232 31.36 -30.05 -41.66
C ALA A 232 31.64 -28.58 -41.32
N GLN A 233 32.13 -27.84 -42.31
CA GLN A 233 32.37 -26.40 -42.28
C GLN A 233 31.07 -25.56 -42.23
N PRO A 234 31.14 -24.31 -41.75
CA PRO A 234 30.03 -23.36 -41.78
C PRO A 234 29.92 -22.67 -43.16
N SER A 235 28.75 -22.74 -43.80
CA SER A 235 28.45 -21.94 -44.99
C SER A 235 27.88 -20.58 -44.59
N GLY A 236 28.57 -19.52 -45.02
CA GLY A 236 28.18 -18.14 -44.82
C GLY A 236 27.01 -17.66 -45.70
N THR A 237 26.41 -16.57 -45.21
CA THR A 237 25.85 -15.38 -45.90
C THR A 237 26.32 -15.14 -47.35
N PRO A 238 25.64 -14.33 -48.21
CA PRO A 238 24.90 -13.09 -47.86
C PRO A 238 23.65 -12.77 -48.72
N ALA A 239 22.91 -11.72 -48.35
CA ALA A 239 22.25 -10.84 -49.34
C ALA A 239 21.93 -9.48 -48.71
N ALA A 240 22.68 -8.46 -49.11
CA ALA A 240 22.31 -7.06 -48.99
C ALA A 240 21.67 -6.62 -50.31
N GLY A 241 20.66 -5.76 -50.20
CA GLY A 241 20.06 -4.97 -51.27
C GLY A 241 19.42 -3.74 -50.65
#